data_AF-A0A1H4M995-F1
#
_entry.id   AF-A0A1H4M995-F1
#
_cell.length_a   1.000
_cell.length_b   1.000
_cell.length_c   1.000
_cell.angle_alpha   90.00
_cell.angle_beta   90.00
_cell.angle_gamma   90.00
#
_symmetry.space_group_name_H-M   'P 1'
#
loop_
_entity.id
_entity.type
_entity.pdbx_description
1 polymer ?
#
loop_
_entity_poly.entity_id
_entity_poly.type
_entity_poly.pdbx_seq_one_letter_code
_entity_poly.pdbx_strand_id
1 'polypeptide(L)'
;MLNDAQQDQLLLSLFATAEVMGQQLTQAAALLMVEDLREYTEPVLTAALRSCRIEGGRLTVATILKHAQSADGRPGKDEAWSIALTAADEIETVVITSEIQQAMTAATPILRLGDKVGARMAFIDAYARLVKTARAEAAPVSWSVSLGFDPGRRVLAIESAVRMQLITQQAGTQYLADLRIAPITSDGQAIAGLLTGSPVEASPSLRKKIAEVREIVDAAKARNERLRLKKAQAARVDIYLRKRKARKAIAAAQCKEANHG
;
A
#
# COMPACT_ATOMS: atom_id res chain seq x y z
N MET A 1 6.11 20.30 22.49
CA MET A 1 6.99 20.62 23.62
C MET A 1 6.55 21.94 24.24
N LEU A 2 6.45 21.97 25.56
CA LEU A 2 6.07 23.14 26.35
C LEU A 2 7.27 24.06 26.60
N ASN A 3 7.05 25.36 26.57
CA ASN A 3 8.00 26.33 27.10
C ASN A 3 7.89 26.44 28.64
N ASP A 4 8.82 27.14 29.29
CA ASP A 4 8.87 27.24 30.76
C ASP A 4 7.58 27.81 31.36
N ALA A 5 7.01 28.87 30.76
CA ALA A 5 5.75 29.46 31.21
C ALA A 5 4.58 28.47 31.09
N GLN A 6 4.55 27.65 30.04
CA GLN A 6 3.54 26.62 29.85
C GLN A 6 3.71 25.44 30.82
N GLN A 7 4.94 25.13 31.24
CA GLN A 7 5.21 24.13 32.28
C GLN A 7 4.68 24.61 33.64
N ASP A 8 4.89 25.88 33.99
CA ASP A 8 4.32 26.49 35.20
C ASP A 8 2.78 26.47 35.17
N GLN A 9 2.18 26.80 34.03
CA GLN A 9 0.73 26.76 33.85
C GLN A 9 0.18 25.33 33.93
N LEU A 10 0.90 24.34 33.40
CA LEU A 10 0.55 22.92 33.55
C LEU A 10 0.62 22.49 35.02
N LEU A 11 1.65 22.91 35.76
CA LEU A 11 1.80 22.63 37.19
C LEU A 11 0.58 23.12 37.98
N LEU A 12 0.16 24.37 37.75
CA LEU A 12 -1.05 24.94 38.35
C LEU A 12 -2.31 24.14 37.97
N SER A 13 -2.41 23.75 36.69
CA SER A 13 -3.54 22.97 36.17
C SER A 13 -3.61 21.56 36.78
N LEU A 14 -2.47 20.94 37.10
CA LEU A 14 -2.39 19.65 37.77
C LEU A 14 -2.89 19.74 39.20
N PHE A 15 -2.47 20.75 39.97
CA PHE A 15 -2.98 20.98 41.33
C PHE A 15 -4.49 21.22 41.32
N ALA A 16 -4.96 22.16 40.49
CA ALA A 16 -6.39 22.47 40.39
C ALA A 16 -7.21 21.24 39.98
N THR A 17 -6.70 20.42 39.05
CA THR A 17 -7.37 19.20 38.62
C THR A 17 -7.40 18.15 39.73
N ALA A 18 -6.31 17.97 40.47
CA ALA A 18 -6.26 17.06 41.60
C ALA A 18 -7.27 17.46 42.68
N GLU A 19 -7.30 18.75 43.04
CA GLU A 19 -8.22 19.29 44.05
C GLU A 19 -9.69 19.09 43.65
N VAL A 20 -10.05 19.42 42.40
CA VAL A 20 -11.41 19.18 41.87
C VAL A 20 -11.78 17.70 41.91
N MET A 21 -10.82 16.80 41.70
CA MET A 21 -11.00 15.36 41.77
C MET A 21 -10.89 14.79 43.20
N GLY A 22 -10.85 15.65 44.23
CA GLY A 22 -10.79 15.26 45.65
C GLY A 22 -9.45 14.66 46.08
N GLN A 23 -8.37 14.94 45.34
CA GLN A 23 -7.02 14.45 45.59
C GLN A 23 -6.09 15.59 45.98
N GLN A 24 -5.12 15.30 46.83
CA GLN A 24 -4.02 16.21 47.12
C GLN A 24 -2.77 15.75 46.40
N LEU A 25 -2.14 16.67 45.68
CA LEU A 25 -0.88 16.44 44.99
C LEU A 25 0.22 17.18 45.76
N THR A 26 1.37 16.54 45.96
CA THR A 26 2.54 17.24 46.51
C THR A 26 3.28 17.97 45.39
N GLN A 27 3.96 19.06 45.72
CA GLN A 27 4.76 19.81 44.73
C GLN A 27 5.80 18.95 44.04
N ALA A 28 6.52 18.11 44.78
CA ALA A 28 7.50 17.19 44.21
C ALA A 28 6.86 16.22 43.20
N ALA A 29 5.69 15.66 43.52
CA ALA A 29 4.98 14.77 42.59
C ALA A 29 4.50 15.53 41.35
N ALA A 30 3.93 16.73 41.52
CA ALA A 30 3.44 17.54 40.41
C ALA A 30 4.56 17.93 39.44
N LEU A 31 5.75 18.27 39.94
CA LEU A 31 6.91 18.57 39.11
C LEU A 31 7.39 17.36 38.29
N LEU A 32 7.39 16.16 38.87
CA LEU A 32 7.69 14.94 38.11
C LEU A 32 6.65 14.69 37.01
N MET A 33 5.36 14.93 37.30
CA MET A 33 4.31 14.82 36.28
C MET A 33 4.50 15.82 35.14
N VAL A 34 4.95 17.05 35.43
CA VAL A 34 5.26 18.03 34.39
C VAL A 34 6.41 17.55 33.50
N GLU A 35 7.48 17.03 34.10
CA GLU A 35 8.64 16.51 33.34
C GLU A 35 8.21 15.37 32.39
N ASP A 36 7.38 14.44 32.86
CA ASP A 36 6.86 13.33 32.06
C ASP A 36 5.93 13.79 30.91
N LEU A 37 5.29 14.95 31.05
CA LEU A 37 4.27 15.45 30.11
C LEU A 37 4.77 16.55 29.18
N ARG A 38 5.96 17.12 29.42
CA ARG A 38 6.47 18.31 28.71
C ARG A 38 6.66 18.14 27.20
N GLU A 39 6.74 16.90 26.71
CA GLU A 39 6.86 16.59 25.30
C GLU A 39 5.57 16.93 24.52
N TYR A 40 4.42 16.80 25.18
CA TYR A 40 3.11 17.09 24.62
C TYR A 40 2.87 18.60 24.48
N THR A 41 1.87 18.98 23.68
CA THR A 41 1.44 20.38 23.50
C THR A 41 0.39 20.77 24.53
N GLU A 42 0.37 22.05 24.93
CA GLU A 42 -0.58 22.59 25.91
C GLU A 42 -2.07 22.27 25.60
N PRO A 43 -2.56 22.38 24.34
CA PRO A 43 -3.97 22.07 24.04
C PRO A 43 -4.33 20.60 24.31
N VAL A 44 -3.41 19.67 24.01
CA VAL A 44 -3.58 18.24 24.22
C VAL A 44 -3.66 17.92 25.72
N LEU A 45 -2.75 18.48 26.52
CA LEU A 45 -2.74 18.26 27.97
C LEU A 45 -3.97 18.89 28.65
N THR A 46 -4.38 20.07 28.21
CA THR A 46 -5.60 20.73 28.72
C THR A 46 -6.84 19.89 28.45
N ALA A 47 -6.98 19.36 27.24
CA ALA A 47 -8.06 18.44 26.90
C ALA A 47 -7.98 17.13 27.69
N ALA A 48 -6.78 16.57 27.87
CA ALA A 48 -6.57 15.35 28.64
C ALA A 48 -6.97 15.51 30.12
N LEU A 49 -6.58 16.61 30.76
CA LEU A 49 -6.97 16.93 32.13
C LEU A 49 -8.49 17.14 32.25
N ARG A 50 -9.12 17.78 31.25
CA ARG A 50 -10.58 17.89 31.19
C ARG A 50 -11.25 16.52 31.14
N SER A 51 -10.77 15.61 30.30
CA SER A 51 -11.30 14.25 30.23
C SER A 51 -11.10 13.48 31.53
N CYS A 52 -9.95 13.63 32.21
CA CYS A 52 -9.73 13.04 33.53
C CYS A 52 -10.78 13.48 34.55
N ARG A 53 -11.16 14.77 34.56
CA ARG A 53 -12.20 15.30 35.45
C ARG A 53 -13.58 14.74 35.14
N ILE A 54 -13.88 14.50 33.86
CA ILE A 54 -15.19 13.97 33.42
C ILE A 54 -15.28 12.46 33.67
N GLU A 55 -14.24 11.69 33.35
CA GLU A 55 -14.20 10.23 33.57
C GLU A 55 -14.12 9.89 35.07
N GLY A 56 -13.47 10.76 35.87
CA GLY A 56 -13.27 10.54 37.30
C GLY A 56 -12.15 9.54 37.61
N GLY A 57 -12.10 9.08 38.86
CA GLY A 57 -11.06 8.16 39.33
C GLY A 57 -9.78 8.86 39.81
N ARG A 58 -8.65 8.14 39.81
CA ARG A 58 -7.38 8.66 40.35
C ARG A 58 -6.61 9.43 39.28
N LEU A 59 -6.16 10.64 39.61
CA LEU A 59 -5.31 11.43 38.73
C LEU A 59 -3.89 10.85 38.78
N THR A 60 -3.47 10.24 37.68
CA THR A 60 -2.12 9.70 37.52
C THR A 60 -1.57 10.11 36.16
N VAL A 61 -0.24 10.09 36.01
CA VAL A 61 0.40 10.30 34.70
C VAL A 61 -0.17 9.33 33.67
N ALA A 62 -0.39 8.08 34.05
CA ALA A 62 -0.98 7.07 33.16
C ALA A 62 -2.39 7.46 32.66
N THR A 63 -3.25 8.02 33.52
CA THR A 63 -4.59 8.48 33.12
C THR A 63 -4.51 9.69 32.19
N ILE A 64 -3.63 10.65 32.46
CA ILE A 64 -3.43 11.82 31.61
C ILE A 64 -2.88 11.41 30.24
N LEU A 65 -1.85 10.54 30.23
CA LEU A 65 -1.26 10.01 29.00
C LEU A 65 -2.28 9.21 28.19
N LYS A 66 -3.14 8.39 28.81
CA LYS A 66 -4.23 7.69 28.13
C LYS A 66 -5.08 8.67 27.30
N HIS A 67 -5.50 9.79 27.89
CA HIS A 67 -6.32 10.77 27.20
C HIS A 67 -5.53 11.60 26.18
N ALA A 68 -4.31 12.05 26.52
CA ALA A 68 -3.44 12.79 25.62
C ALA A 68 -3.13 11.97 24.35
N GLN A 69 -2.86 10.67 24.53
CA GLN A 69 -2.61 9.74 23.45
C GLN A 69 -3.86 9.41 22.64
N SER A 70 -5.05 9.37 23.24
CA SER A 70 -6.30 9.17 22.49
C SER A 70 -6.64 10.32 21.55
N ALA A 71 -6.05 11.50 21.78
CA ALA A 71 -6.24 12.68 20.95
C ALA A 71 -5.30 12.71 19.72
N ASP A 72 -4.38 11.75 19.57
CA ASP A 72 -3.43 11.71 18.45
C ASP A 72 -4.07 11.29 17.10
N GLY A 73 -5.37 11.03 17.09
CA GLY A 73 -6.16 10.69 15.92
C GLY A 73 -5.98 9.25 15.43
N ARG A 74 -5.23 8.41 16.16
CA ARG A 74 -5.11 6.99 15.84
C ARG A 74 -6.25 6.18 16.46
N PRO A 75 -6.80 5.18 15.74
CA PRO A 75 -7.88 4.37 16.26
C PRO A 75 -7.41 3.49 17.42
N GLY A 76 -8.35 3.16 18.31
CA GLY A 76 -8.10 2.19 19.38
C GLY A 76 -7.77 0.81 18.83
N LYS A 77 -7.13 -0.07 19.62
CA LYS A 77 -6.72 -1.42 19.17
C LYS A 77 -7.85 -2.25 18.54
N ASP A 78 -9.07 -2.14 19.08
CA ASP A 78 -10.22 -2.94 18.65
C ASP A 78 -10.86 -2.35 17.39
N GLU A 79 -10.88 -1.01 17.28
CA GLU A 79 -11.29 -0.28 16.10
C GLU A 79 -10.31 -0.49 14.94
N ALA A 80 -9.01 -0.38 15.21
CA ALA A 80 -7.93 -0.68 14.27
C ALA A 80 -8.05 -2.10 13.69
N TRP A 81 -8.39 -3.07 14.55
CA TRP A 81 -8.64 -4.44 14.10
C TRP A 81 -9.87 -4.55 13.19
N SER A 82 -10.95 -3.83 13.51
CA SER A 82 -12.14 -3.76 12.66
C SER A 82 -11.82 -3.17 11.28
N ILE A 83 -11.09 -2.04 11.25
CA ILE A 83 -10.62 -1.41 10.01
C ILE A 83 -9.76 -2.39 9.19
N ALA A 84 -8.83 -3.10 9.84
CA ALA A 84 -7.96 -4.07 9.18
C ALA A 84 -8.74 -5.25 8.57
N LEU A 85 -9.77 -5.75 9.26
CA LEU A 85 -10.61 -6.82 8.74
C LEU A 85 -11.44 -6.37 7.55
N THR A 86 -12.01 -5.16 7.59
CA THR A 86 -12.73 -4.59 6.44
C THR A 86 -11.80 -4.41 5.25
N ALA A 87 -10.55 -3.99 5.49
CA ALA A 87 -9.54 -3.82 4.44
C ALA A 87 -9.06 -5.15 3.82
N ALA A 88 -9.38 -6.30 4.43
CA ALA A 88 -9.09 -7.62 3.86
C ALA A 88 -10.11 -8.03 2.78
N ASP A 89 -11.28 -7.38 2.73
CA ASP A 89 -12.24 -7.55 1.63
C ASP A 89 -11.85 -6.61 0.48
N GLU A 90 -11.44 -7.19 -0.65
CA GLU A 90 -11.01 -6.43 -1.83
C GLU A 90 -12.15 -5.60 -2.46
N ILE A 91 -13.41 -5.89 -2.13
CA ILE A 91 -14.56 -5.09 -2.58
C ILE A 91 -14.59 -3.75 -1.83
N GLU A 92 -14.17 -3.73 -0.58
CA GLU A 92 -14.29 -2.59 0.32
C GLU A 92 -13.21 -1.53 0.08
N THR A 93 -13.61 -0.26 0.15
CA THR A 93 -12.66 0.85 0.21
C THR A 93 -12.57 1.33 1.64
N VAL A 94 -11.35 1.37 2.18
CA VAL A 94 -11.12 1.64 3.60
C VAL A 94 -10.05 2.71 3.75
N VAL A 95 -10.29 3.64 4.68
CA VAL A 95 -9.27 4.62 5.08
C VAL A 95 -8.53 4.06 6.28
N ILE A 96 -7.22 3.89 6.11
CA ILE A 96 -6.36 3.09 6.97
C ILE A 96 -5.08 3.86 7.31
N THR A 97 -4.54 3.63 8.51
CA THR A 97 -3.24 4.19 8.91
C THR A 97 -2.09 3.26 8.53
N SER A 98 -0.89 3.82 8.42
CA SER A 98 0.32 3.04 8.13
C SER A 98 0.58 1.97 9.19
N GLU A 99 0.30 2.24 10.47
CA GLU A 99 0.47 1.28 11.56
C GLU A 99 -0.49 0.10 11.45
N ILE A 100 -1.75 0.32 11.05
CA ILE A 100 -2.72 -0.77 10.82
C ILE A 100 -2.23 -1.66 9.68
N GLN A 101 -1.82 -1.06 8.56
CA GLN A 101 -1.34 -1.80 7.40
C GLN A 101 -0.11 -2.66 7.73
N GLN A 102 0.85 -2.10 8.47
CA GLN A 102 2.04 -2.83 8.91
C GLN A 102 1.71 -3.92 9.92
N ALA A 103 0.84 -3.64 10.91
CA ALA A 103 0.42 -4.62 11.91
C ALA A 103 -0.27 -5.83 11.27
N MET A 104 -1.01 -5.63 10.18
CA MET A 104 -1.69 -6.71 9.47
C MET A 104 -0.71 -7.75 8.92
N THR A 105 0.51 -7.36 8.58
CA THR A 105 1.56 -8.28 8.10
C THR A 105 1.88 -9.39 9.11
N ALA A 106 1.82 -9.07 10.42
CA ALA A 106 2.03 -10.06 11.49
C ALA A 106 0.84 -11.02 11.66
N ALA A 107 -0.38 -10.55 11.37
CA ALA A 107 -1.61 -11.31 11.55
C ALA A 107 -1.99 -12.16 10.32
N THR A 108 -1.62 -11.73 9.10
CA THR A 108 -2.03 -12.38 7.84
C THR A 108 -1.72 -13.88 7.78
N PRO A 109 -0.51 -14.37 8.13
CA PRO A 109 -0.21 -15.81 8.05
C PRO A 109 -1.11 -16.65 8.97
N ILE A 110 -1.39 -16.14 10.18
CA ILE A 110 -2.24 -16.82 11.17
C ILE A 110 -3.70 -16.81 10.73
N LEU A 111 -4.15 -15.67 10.18
CA LEU A 111 -5.51 -15.53 9.68
C LEU A 111 -5.77 -16.47 8.49
N ARG A 112 -4.78 -16.66 7.60
CA ARG A 112 -4.84 -17.61 6.48
C ARG A 112 -4.96 -19.07 6.93
N LEU A 113 -4.45 -19.40 8.12
CA LEU A 113 -4.62 -20.72 8.74
C LEU A 113 -6.00 -20.88 9.41
N GLY A 114 -6.83 -19.82 9.44
CA GLY A 114 -8.18 -19.84 10.00
C GLY A 114 -8.26 -19.47 11.49
N ASP A 115 -7.14 -19.26 12.17
CA ASP A 115 -7.13 -18.85 13.58
C ASP A 115 -7.35 -17.33 13.71
N LYS A 116 -8.61 -16.95 13.84
CA LYS A 116 -9.02 -15.54 14.00
C LYS A 116 -8.58 -14.94 15.32
N VAL A 117 -8.50 -15.74 16.39
CA VAL A 117 -8.14 -15.24 17.72
C VAL A 117 -6.64 -15.01 17.78
N GLY A 118 -5.84 -15.97 17.33
CA GLY A 118 -4.39 -15.83 17.22
C GLY A 118 -4.00 -14.67 16.30
N ALA A 119 -4.67 -14.52 15.16
CA ALA A 119 -4.45 -13.40 14.25
C ALA A 119 -4.73 -12.04 14.92
N ARG A 120 -5.85 -11.93 15.63
CA ARG A 120 -6.20 -10.72 16.39
C ARG A 120 -5.16 -10.40 17.46
N MET A 121 -4.68 -11.41 18.19
CA MET A 121 -3.67 -11.22 19.23
C MET A 121 -2.35 -10.73 18.63
N ALA A 122 -1.89 -11.35 17.53
CA ALA A 122 -0.69 -10.91 16.82
C ALA A 122 -0.83 -9.49 16.25
N PHE A 123 -2.01 -9.16 15.71
CA PHE A 123 -2.31 -7.81 15.21
C PHE A 123 -2.22 -6.77 16.34
N ILE A 124 -2.92 -6.99 17.45
CA ILE A 124 -2.99 -6.01 18.55
C ILE A 124 -1.61 -5.74 19.13
N ASP A 125 -0.80 -6.78 19.31
CA ASP A 125 0.57 -6.65 19.81
C ASP A 125 1.47 -5.86 18.84
N ALA A 126 1.43 -6.20 17.55
CA ALA A 126 2.18 -5.48 16.52
C ALA A 126 1.73 -4.01 16.41
N TYR A 127 0.42 -3.75 16.38
CA TYR A 127 -0.14 -2.41 16.32
C TYR A 127 0.27 -1.56 17.52
N ALA A 128 0.17 -2.10 18.74
CA ALA A 128 0.56 -1.39 19.96
C ALA A 128 2.05 -0.98 19.94
N ARG A 129 2.93 -1.85 19.45
CA ARG A 129 4.36 -1.56 19.29
C ARG A 129 4.63 -0.49 18.23
N LEU A 130 3.94 -0.55 17.09
CA LEU A 130 4.07 0.44 16.01
C LEU A 130 3.60 1.82 16.46
N VAL A 131 2.43 1.90 17.12
CA VAL A 131 1.90 3.15 17.68
C VAL A 131 2.84 3.72 18.73
N LYS A 132 3.39 2.88 19.62
CA LYS A 132 4.38 3.32 20.62
C LYS A 132 5.61 3.93 19.96
N THR A 133 6.12 3.30 18.89
CA THR A 133 7.29 3.77 18.14
C THR A 133 6.99 5.10 17.45
N ALA A 134 5.88 5.19 16.74
CA ALA A 134 5.44 6.41 16.05
C ALA A 134 5.27 7.59 17.03
N ARG A 135 4.75 7.33 18.24
CA ARG A 135 4.64 8.34 19.30
C ARG A 135 6.00 8.78 19.84
N ALA A 136 6.92 7.85 20.06
CA ALA A 136 8.28 8.16 20.51
C ALA A 136 9.04 9.00 19.48
N GLU A 137 8.76 8.81 18.19
CA GLU A 137 9.32 9.60 17.09
C GLU A 137 8.54 10.89 16.79
N ALA A 138 7.48 11.19 17.56
CA ALA A 138 6.55 12.28 17.31
C ALA A 138 5.98 12.29 15.87
N ALA A 139 5.86 11.11 15.25
CA ALA A 139 5.35 10.96 13.91
C ALA A 139 3.84 11.24 13.88
N PRO A 140 3.37 12.20 13.05
CA PRO A 140 1.94 12.48 12.93
C PRO A 140 1.20 11.26 12.36
N VAL A 141 -0.06 11.10 12.75
CA VAL A 141 -0.90 10.05 12.15
C VAL A 141 -1.06 10.32 10.65
N SER A 142 -0.86 9.29 9.84
CA SER A 142 -1.02 9.35 8.40
C SER A 142 -2.14 8.43 7.98
N TRP A 143 -3.23 9.03 7.50
CA TRP A 143 -4.37 8.31 6.93
C TRP A 143 -4.23 8.24 5.42
N SER A 144 -4.50 7.07 4.87
CA SER A 144 -4.44 6.80 3.43
C SER A 144 -5.68 6.00 3.00
N VAL A 145 -6.09 6.16 1.74
CA VAL A 145 -7.24 5.42 1.20
C VAL A 145 -6.74 4.16 0.50
N SER A 146 -7.18 2.99 0.98
CA SER A 146 -7.02 1.72 0.29
C SER A 146 -8.24 1.47 -0.59
N LEU A 147 -8.05 1.53 -1.91
CA LEU A 147 -9.13 1.42 -2.89
C LEU A 147 -9.56 -0.04 -3.09
N GLY A 148 -10.85 -0.31 -2.85
CA GLY A 148 -11.49 -1.58 -3.20
C GLY A 148 -11.97 -1.62 -4.65
N PHE A 149 -12.63 -2.70 -5.06
CA PHE A 149 -13.13 -2.87 -6.43
C PHE A 149 -14.47 -2.18 -6.70
N ASP A 150 -15.32 -1.98 -5.71
CA ASP A 150 -16.66 -1.42 -5.91
C ASP A 150 -16.64 0.12 -6.09
N PRO A 151 -17.09 0.66 -7.24
CA PRO A 151 -17.05 2.10 -7.49
C PRO A 151 -17.91 2.94 -6.54
N GLY A 152 -19.07 2.42 -6.12
CA GLY A 152 -19.98 3.13 -5.23
C GLY A 152 -19.41 3.24 -3.82
N ARG A 153 -18.85 2.13 -3.30
CA ARG A 153 -18.21 2.08 -1.99
C ARG A 153 -16.97 2.95 -1.91
N ARG A 154 -16.22 3.11 -3.01
CA ARG A 154 -15.09 4.06 -3.06
C ARG A 154 -15.53 5.48 -2.74
N VAL A 155 -16.55 5.98 -3.43
CA VAL A 155 -17.05 7.34 -3.24
C VAL A 155 -17.53 7.53 -1.81
N LEU A 156 -18.35 6.60 -1.31
CA LEU A 156 -18.88 6.66 0.06
C LEU A 156 -17.77 6.66 1.11
N ALA A 157 -16.75 5.81 0.96
CA ALA A 157 -15.64 5.74 1.90
C ALA A 157 -14.81 7.03 1.93
N ILE A 158 -14.51 7.60 0.75
CA ILE A 158 -13.74 8.84 0.63
C ILE A 158 -14.53 10.02 1.22
N GLU A 159 -15.81 10.17 0.86
CA GLU A 159 -16.67 11.23 1.40
C GLU A 159 -16.84 11.12 2.92
N SER A 160 -16.98 9.90 3.44
CA SER A 160 -17.05 9.65 4.88
C SER A 160 -15.76 10.06 5.58
N ALA A 161 -14.60 9.67 5.03
CA ALA A 161 -13.29 10.00 5.60
C ALA A 161 -13.01 11.51 5.62
N VAL A 162 -13.45 12.23 4.58
CA VAL A 162 -13.41 13.70 4.55
C VAL A 162 -14.30 14.29 5.64
N ARG A 163 -15.54 13.79 5.80
CA ARG A 163 -16.48 14.26 6.81
C ARG A 163 -15.96 14.03 8.23
N MET A 164 -15.31 12.89 8.46
CA MET A 164 -14.64 12.53 9.70
C MET A 164 -13.28 13.22 9.89
N GLN A 165 -12.86 14.07 8.94
CA GLN A 165 -11.58 14.78 8.95
C GLN A 165 -10.34 13.87 9.04
N LEU A 166 -10.47 12.60 8.63
CA LEU A 166 -9.35 11.67 8.55
C LEU A 166 -8.42 12.04 7.38
N ILE A 167 -9.01 12.57 6.30
CA ILE A 167 -8.30 13.13 5.15
C ILE A 167 -8.79 14.55 4.86
N THR A 168 -7.95 15.36 4.20
CA THR A 168 -8.33 16.72 3.84
C THR A 168 -9.35 16.75 2.71
N GLN A 169 -10.13 17.83 2.63
CA GLN A 169 -11.07 18.08 1.52
C GLN A 169 -10.38 18.03 0.15
N GLN A 170 -9.19 18.62 0.06
CA GLN A 170 -8.38 18.60 -1.15
C GLN A 170 -7.96 17.18 -1.54
N ALA A 171 -7.48 16.38 -0.58
CA ALA A 171 -7.10 14.99 -0.82
C ALA A 171 -8.31 14.15 -1.26
N GLY A 172 -9.47 14.33 -0.61
CA GLY A 172 -10.71 13.65 -0.99
C GLY A 172 -11.15 13.98 -2.43
N THR A 173 -11.10 15.26 -2.79
CA THR A 173 -11.43 15.71 -4.16
C THR A 173 -10.47 15.12 -5.18
N GLN A 174 -9.18 15.05 -4.85
CA GLN A 174 -8.17 14.43 -5.70
C GLN A 174 -8.44 12.92 -5.88
N TYR A 175 -8.68 12.17 -4.80
CA TYR A 175 -9.04 10.76 -4.90
C TYR A 175 -10.28 10.55 -5.78
N LEU A 176 -11.33 11.36 -5.60
CA LEU A 176 -12.54 11.26 -6.43
C LEU A 176 -12.28 11.63 -7.89
N ALA A 177 -11.39 12.58 -8.18
CA ALA A 177 -10.99 12.93 -9.53
C ALA A 177 -10.19 11.80 -10.19
N ASP A 178 -9.26 11.19 -9.47
CA ASP A 178 -8.47 10.05 -9.95
C ASP A 178 -9.35 8.81 -10.21
N LEU A 179 -10.44 8.66 -9.46
CA LEU A 179 -11.44 7.62 -9.68
C LEU A 179 -12.33 7.85 -10.90
N ARG A 180 -12.40 9.08 -11.44
CA ARG A 180 -13.03 9.36 -12.74
C ARG A 180 -12.13 8.89 -13.88
N ILE A 181 -11.71 7.63 -13.84
CA ILE A 181 -11.24 6.93 -15.02
C ILE A 181 -12.46 6.92 -15.95
N ALA A 182 -12.35 7.60 -17.10
CA ALA A 182 -13.39 7.59 -18.10
C ALA A 182 -13.80 6.13 -18.39
N PRO A 183 -15.10 5.85 -18.58
CA PRO A 183 -15.54 4.49 -18.89
C PRO A 183 -14.70 3.95 -20.05
N ILE A 184 -14.33 2.66 -19.98
CA ILE A 184 -13.56 2.02 -21.04
C ILE A 184 -14.29 2.30 -22.35
N THR A 185 -13.62 3.03 -23.26
CA THR A 185 -14.22 3.40 -24.53
C THR A 185 -14.54 2.15 -25.33
N SER A 186 -15.49 2.22 -26.26
CA SER A 186 -15.78 1.10 -27.18
C SER A 186 -14.53 0.61 -27.90
N ASP A 187 -13.63 1.53 -28.23
CA ASP A 187 -12.31 1.24 -28.81
C ASP A 187 -11.39 0.49 -27.84
N GLY A 188 -11.36 0.88 -26.56
CA GLY A 188 -10.64 0.15 -25.52
C GLY A 188 -11.19 -1.28 -25.31
N GLN A 189 -12.52 -1.44 -25.35
CA GLN A 189 -13.17 -2.74 -25.30
C GLN A 189 -12.83 -3.60 -26.53
N ALA A 190 -12.82 -3.01 -27.73
CA ALA A 190 -12.45 -3.73 -28.96
C ALA A 190 -10.99 -4.20 -28.94
N ILE A 191 -10.06 -3.40 -28.41
CA ILE A 191 -8.66 -3.80 -28.22
C ILE A 191 -8.56 -4.95 -27.22
N ALA A 192 -9.22 -4.84 -26.07
CA ALA A 192 -9.26 -5.92 -25.08
C ALA A 192 -9.86 -7.22 -25.67
N GLY A 193 -10.93 -7.10 -26.45
CA GLY A 193 -11.58 -8.20 -27.14
C GLY A 193 -10.67 -8.95 -28.12
N LEU A 194 -9.75 -8.25 -28.79
CA LEU A 194 -8.74 -8.89 -29.64
C LEU A 194 -7.72 -9.72 -28.84
N LEU A 195 -7.38 -9.29 -27.62
CA LEU A 195 -6.46 -10.01 -26.74
C LEU A 195 -7.11 -11.23 -26.08
N THR A 196 -8.39 -11.09 -25.71
CA THR A 196 -9.16 -12.14 -25.01
C THR A 196 -9.91 -13.07 -25.95
N GLY A 197 -9.90 -12.82 -27.26
CA GLY A 197 -10.62 -13.62 -28.27
C GLY A 197 -12.12 -13.38 -28.31
N SER A 198 -12.61 -12.30 -27.69
CA SER A 198 -14.02 -11.88 -27.67
C SER A 198 -14.18 -10.54 -28.40
N PRO A 199 -14.19 -10.51 -29.74
CA PRO A 199 -14.13 -9.27 -30.50
C PRO A 199 -15.39 -8.41 -30.30
N VAL A 200 -15.19 -7.13 -30.00
CA VAL A 200 -16.24 -6.10 -29.91
C VAL A 200 -16.10 -5.15 -31.10
N GLU A 201 -17.21 -4.56 -31.55
CA GLU A 201 -17.22 -3.67 -32.70
C GLU A 201 -16.45 -2.35 -32.41
N ALA A 202 -15.34 -2.15 -33.14
CA ALA A 202 -14.49 -0.96 -33.04
C ALA A 202 -15.04 0.24 -33.84
N SER A 203 -14.63 1.45 -33.48
CA SER A 203 -14.91 2.65 -34.27
C SER A 203 -14.28 2.58 -35.68
N PRO A 204 -14.83 3.31 -36.68
CA PRO A 204 -14.28 3.30 -38.04
C PRO A 204 -12.81 3.75 -38.11
N SER A 205 -12.41 4.72 -37.27
CA SER A 205 -11.04 5.22 -37.22
C SER A 205 -10.08 4.18 -36.64
N LEU A 206 -10.50 3.45 -35.60
CA LEU A 206 -9.71 2.36 -35.02
C LEU A 206 -9.60 1.18 -35.97
N ARG A 207 -10.68 0.80 -36.67
CA ARG A 207 -10.64 -0.27 -37.69
C ARG A 207 -9.60 0.02 -38.76
N LYS A 208 -9.53 1.26 -39.23
CA LYS A 208 -8.53 1.68 -40.21
C LYS A 208 -7.11 1.48 -39.68
N LYS A 209 -6.83 1.93 -38.45
CA LYS A 209 -5.52 1.74 -37.80
C LYS A 209 -5.18 0.25 -37.59
N ILE A 210 -6.16 -0.57 -37.19
CA ILE A 210 -5.95 -2.02 -37.03
C ILE A 210 -5.64 -2.68 -38.38
N ALA A 211 -6.30 -2.26 -39.46
CA ALA A 211 -6.01 -2.74 -40.81
C ALA A 211 -4.59 -2.37 -41.24
N GLU A 212 -4.16 -1.12 -41.00
CA GLU A 212 -2.78 -0.68 -41.27
C GLU A 212 -1.75 -1.52 -40.49
N VAL A 213 -1.99 -1.77 -39.20
CA VAL A 213 -1.11 -2.63 -38.38
C VAL A 213 -1.07 -4.06 -38.92
N ARG A 214 -2.22 -4.60 -39.36
CA ARG A 214 -2.31 -5.95 -39.93
C ARG A 214 -1.48 -6.06 -41.20
N GLU A 215 -1.54 -5.08 -42.10
CA GLU A 215 -0.71 -5.06 -43.31
C GLU A 215 0.79 -5.04 -42.99
N ILE A 216 1.20 -4.25 -41.98
CA ILE A 216 2.60 -4.21 -41.53
C ILE A 216 3.05 -5.59 -41.01
N VAL A 217 2.22 -6.24 -40.20
CA VAL A 217 2.51 -7.57 -39.63
C VAL A 217 2.58 -8.63 -40.73
N ASP A 218 1.66 -8.62 -41.69
CA ASP A 218 1.63 -9.58 -42.78
C ASP A 218 2.84 -9.39 -43.73
N ALA A 219 3.20 -8.14 -44.04
CA ALA A 219 4.42 -7.82 -44.78
C ALA A 219 5.69 -8.27 -44.03
N ALA A 220 5.75 -8.08 -42.71
CA ALA A 220 6.86 -8.54 -41.88
C ALA A 220 6.97 -10.07 -41.85
N LYS A 221 5.84 -10.79 -41.75
CA LYS A 221 5.79 -12.25 -41.86
C LYS A 221 6.32 -12.73 -43.21
N ALA A 222 5.84 -12.17 -44.31
CA ALA A 222 6.30 -12.52 -45.66
C ALA A 222 7.80 -12.25 -45.86
N ARG A 223 8.31 -11.13 -45.32
CA ARG A 223 9.74 -10.82 -45.33
C ARG A 223 10.55 -11.87 -44.55
N ASN A 224 10.10 -12.22 -43.35
CA ASN A 224 10.77 -13.21 -42.50
C ASN A 224 10.76 -14.60 -43.15
N GLU A 225 9.67 -14.98 -43.80
CA GLU A 225 9.58 -16.25 -44.53
C GLU A 225 10.55 -16.30 -45.72
N ARG A 226 10.63 -15.23 -46.53
CA ARG A 226 11.63 -15.13 -47.60
C ARG A 226 13.06 -15.24 -47.07
N LEU A 227 13.37 -14.59 -45.95
CA LEU A 227 14.68 -14.69 -45.30
C LEU A 227 14.95 -16.11 -44.81
N ARG A 228 13.95 -16.77 -44.22
CA ARG A 228 14.05 -18.16 -43.76
C ARG A 228 14.33 -19.12 -44.92
N LEU A 229 13.64 -18.97 -46.05
CA LEU A 229 13.86 -19.76 -47.26
C LEU A 229 15.27 -19.55 -47.83
N LYS A 230 15.73 -18.29 -47.94
CA LYS A 230 17.10 -17.97 -48.39
C LYS A 230 18.16 -18.59 -47.47
N LYS A 231 17.99 -18.49 -46.15
CA LYS A 231 18.89 -19.13 -45.17
C LYS A 231 18.89 -20.65 -45.30
N ALA A 232 17.73 -21.28 -45.48
CA ALA A 232 17.63 -22.72 -45.67
C ALA A 232 18.32 -23.18 -46.97
N GLN A 233 18.20 -22.41 -48.05
CA GLN A 233 18.88 -22.68 -49.31
C GLN A 233 20.41 -22.55 -49.18
N ALA A 234 20.90 -21.49 -48.54
CA ALA A 234 22.32 -21.31 -48.26
C ALA A 234 22.88 -22.45 -47.40
N ALA A 235 22.15 -22.86 -46.35
CA ALA A 235 22.54 -23.99 -45.50
C ALA A 235 22.62 -25.31 -46.27
N ARG A 236 21.69 -25.58 -47.21
CA ARG A 236 21.75 -26.78 -48.09
C ARG A 236 23.01 -26.78 -48.96
N VAL A 237 23.35 -25.64 -49.55
CA VAL A 237 24.55 -25.51 -50.40
C VAL A 237 25.82 -25.71 -49.56
N ASP A 238 25.90 -25.12 -48.37
CA ASP A 238 27.04 -25.28 -47.47
C ASP A 238 27.19 -26.75 -47.02
N ILE A 239 26.10 -27.41 -46.63
CA ILE A 239 26.11 -28.86 -46.30
C ILE A 239 26.62 -29.68 -47.48
N TYR A 240 26.16 -29.40 -48.71
CA TYR A 240 26.64 -30.10 -49.92
C TYR A 240 28.14 -29.90 -50.13
N LEU A 241 28.62 -28.66 -50.03
CA LEU A 241 30.05 -28.33 -50.19
C LEU A 241 30.92 -29.00 -49.11
N ARG A 242 30.47 -29.03 -47.85
CA ARG A 242 31.15 -29.72 -46.74
C ARG A 242 31.23 -31.22 -46.99
N LYS A 243 30.12 -31.87 -47.37
CA LYS A 243 30.11 -33.30 -47.75
C LYS A 243 31.06 -33.58 -48.91
N ARG A 244 31.10 -32.71 -49.92
CA ARG A 244 32.02 -32.84 -51.07
C ARG A 244 33.48 -32.73 -50.64
N LYS A 245 33.82 -31.77 -49.78
CA LYS A 245 35.18 -31.59 -49.25
C LYS A 245 35.61 -32.78 -48.40
N ALA A 246 34.74 -33.30 -47.54
CA ALA A 246 35.00 -34.50 -46.73
C ALA A 246 35.26 -35.73 -47.60
N ARG A 247 34.45 -35.97 -48.64
CA ARG A 247 34.66 -37.07 -49.60
C ARG A 247 36.01 -36.97 -50.30
N LYS A 248 36.40 -35.77 -50.74
CA LYS A 248 37.73 -35.55 -51.35
C LYS A 248 38.87 -35.82 -50.37
N ALA A 249 38.73 -35.42 -49.11
CA ALA A 249 39.74 -35.68 -48.08
C ALA A 249 39.90 -37.18 -47.75
N ILE A 250 38.79 -37.92 -47.68
CA ILE A 250 38.79 -39.38 -47.50
C ILE A 250 39.52 -40.07 -48.67
N ALA A 251 39.17 -39.71 -49.92
CA ALA A 251 39.83 -40.27 -51.09
C ALA A 251 41.34 -39.96 -51.12
N ALA A 252 41.75 -38.75 -50.72
CA ALA A 252 43.16 -38.38 -50.64
C ALA A 252 43.91 -39.14 -49.53
N ALA A 253 43.26 -39.44 -48.40
CA ALA A 253 43.84 -40.26 -47.34
C ALA A 253 44.02 -41.72 -47.78
N GLN A 254 43.02 -42.29 -48.46
CA GLN A 254 43.08 -43.65 -49.00
C GLN A 254 44.18 -43.81 -50.06
N CYS A 255 44.38 -42.81 -50.93
CA CYS A 255 45.50 -42.82 -51.88
C CYS A 255 46.87 -42.68 -51.20
N LYS A 256 46.96 -42.03 -50.03
CA LYS A 256 48.20 -41.96 -49.25
C LYS A 256 48.52 -43.27 -48.54
N GLU A 257 47.51 -43.95 -47.99
CA GLU A 257 47.67 -45.28 -47.40
C GLU A 257 48.08 -46.32 -48.45
N ALA A 258 47.54 -46.25 -49.68
CA ALA A 258 47.93 -47.12 -50.78
C ALA A 258 49.35 -46.88 -51.34
N ASN A 259 49.96 -45.72 -51.06
CA ASN A 259 51.31 -45.37 -51.49
C ASN A 259 52.38 -45.59 -50.39
N HIS A 260 52.00 -46.10 -49.21
CA HIS A 260 52.91 -46.38 -48.08
C HIS A 260 52.87 -47.86 -47.65
N GLY A 261 52.26 -48.74 -48.44
CA GLY A 261 52.40 -50.20 -48.35
C GLY A 261 53.19 -50.73 -49.54
#